data_AF-A0A8H4ZYC5-F1
#
_entry.id   AF-A0A8H4ZYC5-F1
#
_cell.length_a   1.000
_cell.length_b   1.000
_cell.length_c   1.000
_cell.angle_alpha   90.00
_cell.angle_beta   90.00
_cell.angle_gamma   90.00
#
_symmetry.space_group_name_H-M   'P 1'
#
loop_
_entity.id
_entity.type
_entity.pdbx_description
1 polymer ?
#
loop_
_entity_poly.entity_id
_entity_poly.type
_entity_poly.pdbx_seq_one_letter_code
_entity_poly.pdbx_strand_id
1 'polypeptide(L)'
;MAPTMPRMAAYGLLLLGLPSTALAKPVEIQPRQNVPGDTPFVSFDACSDSQRQDIEKAWADVITLAGVSKQFNPPGTIESRIFGDDINVRFEDISRIYTIFHNIEELSKNGRKMQISCQDIYQDHRGANDQVTCKNVIQSSSGSIGAYAFSTEPTIEKSTIVLCDPFWAPGQEFLGEIVDNLRKAPEGDRKNPNLMVGKGKILLHELTHLTALAETSTNDVIVIDQLLNDDSNVKAYGIRLVERLARNKNWRARTAKNADSYAWYATEKYFEGMFGTPNAAYEKRDGDEDDTSPEQPAPPAAPTKALNIILENKRHGVPNDKDFYDTMNWLFYSTDYGTASQCALNPALATHADVSIDTLSINALRDDHFPGGTFDVKTQDGDCQYKNDGTGNPGALWCGDQGHSCSAHPDRRTFTYCRDLDKSAQIQHAAMVVCEW
;
A
#
# COMPACT_ATOMS: atom_id res chain seq x y z
N MET A 1 -42.76 -62.43 -0.91
CA MET A 1 -42.35 -63.05 0.36
C MET A 1 -40.88 -62.72 0.57
N ALA A 2 -40.57 -61.93 1.60
CA ALA A 2 -39.21 -61.87 2.14
C ALA A 2 -38.85 -63.22 2.79
N PRO A 3 -37.56 -63.51 2.99
CA PRO A 3 -37.11 -63.42 4.37
C PRO A 3 -35.72 -62.79 4.58
N THR A 4 -35.58 -62.41 5.85
CA THR A 4 -34.56 -61.73 6.65
C THR A 4 -33.20 -62.43 6.82
N MET A 5 -32.13 -61.59 6.81
CA MET A 5 -30.87 -61.50 7.60
C MET A 5 -30.32 -62.70 8.42
N PRO A 6 -28.97 -62.76 8.65
CA PRO A 6 -28.40 -62.17 9.87
C PRO A 6 -27.06 -61.41 9.71
N ARG A 7 -26.81 -60.56 10.72
CA ARG A 7 -25.63 -59.72 11.01
C ARG A 7 -24.35 -60.52 11.26
N MET A 8 -23.20 -59.92 10.93
CA MET A 8 -21.92 -60.10 11.63
C MET A 8 -21.31 -58.72 11.87
N ALA A 9 -21.01 -58.44 13.13
CA ALA A 9 -20.28 -57.27 13.59
C ALA A 9 -18.77 -57.58 13.55
N ALA A 10 -17.95 -56.63 13.13
CA ALA A 10 -16.51 -56.65 13.35
C ALA A 10 -16.09 -55.32 13.99
N TYR A 11 -15.59 -55.44 15.22
CA TYR A 11 -14.86 -54.41 15.93
C TYR A 11 -13.55 -54.11 15.18
N GLY A 12 -13.22 -52.82 15.00
CA GLY A 12 -11.99 -52.38 14.36
C GLY A 12 -11.57 -51.00 14.84
N LEU A 13 -10.80 -51.00 15.92
CA LEU A 13 -9.80 -50.03 16.39
C LEU A 13 -10.00 -48.52 16.08
N LEU A 14 -10.15 -47.78 17.17
CA LEU A 14 -9.84 -46.36 17.32
C LEU A 14 -8.34 -46.13 16.99
N LEU A 15 -8.06 -45.34 15.95
CA LEU A 15 -6.78 -44.65 15.77
C LEU A 15 -7.07 -43.15 15.74
N LEU A 16 -6.72 -42.48 16.83
CA LEU A 16 -6.71 -41.03 16.95
C LEU A 16 -5.62 -40.48 16.03
N GLY A 17 -6.02 -40.00 14.86
CA GLY A 17 -5.19 -39.18 13.98
C GLY A 17 -5.15 -37.75 14.50
N LEU A 18 -3.94 -37.22 14.66
CA LEU A 18 -3.60 -35.84 15.01
C LEU A 18 -4.24 -34.83 14.04
N PRO A 19 -4.46 -33.57 14.46
CA PRO A 19 -5.03 -32.54 13.59
C PRO A 19 -4.05 -32.22 12.47
N SER A 20 -4.45 -32.53 11.23
CA SER A 20 -3.81 -32.00 10.02
C SER A 20 -3.90 -30.48 10.02
N THR A 21 -2.75 -29.83 9.90
CA THR A 21 -2.62 -28.43 9.50
C THR A 21 -3.22 -28.27 8.11
N ALA A 22 -4.48 -27.83 8.04
CA ALA A 22 -5.09 -27.43 6.80
C ALA A 22 -4.48 -26.10 6.35
N LEU A 23 -3.53 -26.18 5.42
CA LEU A 23 -3.14 -25.06 4.57
C LEU A 23 -4.41 -24.50 3.90
N ALA A 24 -4.65 -23.20 4.07
CA ALA A 24 -5.69 -22.49 3.35
C ALA A 24 -5.47 -22.66 1.85
N LYS A 25 -6.52 -23.03 1.12
CA LYS A 25 -6.48 -23.08 -0.35
C LYS A 25 -6.19 -21.69 -0.90
N PRO A 26 -5.32 -21.55 -1.92
CA PRO A 26 -5.18 -20.31 -2.66
C PRO A 26 -6.55 -19.88 -3.17
N VAL A 27 -6.92 -18.62 -2.93
CA VAL A 27 -8.10 -18.02 -3.53
C VAL A 27 -7.84 -17.92 -5.02
N GLU A 28 -8.56 -18.73 -5.80
CA GLU A 28 -8.53 -18.67 -7.25
C GLU A 28 -9.24 -17.38 -7.69
N ILE A 29 -8.46 -16.33 -7.95
CA ILE A 29 -8.96 -15.07 -8.50
C ILE A 29 -9.40 -15.34 -9.93
N GLN A 30 -10.70 -15.58 -10.14
CA GLN A 30 -11.24 -15.68 -11.49
C GLN A 30 -11.20 -14.30 -12.18
N PRO A 31 -10.72 -14.21 -13.43
CA PRO A 31 -10.79 -12.97 -14.19
C PRO A 31 -12.26 -12.55 -14.32
N ARG A 32 -12.60 -11.34 -13.88
CA ARG A 32 -13.93 -10.76 -14.15
C ARG A 32 -14.15 -10.70 -15.66
N GLN A 33 -15.23 -11.29 -16.14
CA GLN A 33 -15.67 -11.13 -17.53
C GLN A 33 -16.06 -9.67 -17.79
N ASN A 34 -15.51 -9.11 -18.88
CA ASN A 34 -15.73 -7.74 -19.36
C ASN A 34 -17.22 -7.40 -19.50
N VAL A 35 -17.69 -6.36 -18.80
CA VAL A 35 -18.99 -5.73 -19.07
C VAL A 35 -18.74 -4.38 -19.76
N PRO A 36 -19.28 -4.14 -20.96
CA PRO A 36 -19.23 -2.83 -21.60
C PRO A 36 -19.96 -1.78 -20.76
N GLY A 37 -19.29 -0.69 -20.38
CA GLY A 37 -19.83 0.40 -19.55
C GLY A 37 -19.09 0.67 -18.22
N ASP A 38 -18.11 -0.15 -17.84
CA ASP A 38 -17.38 -0.08 -16.57
C ASP A 38 -16.00 0.63 -16.66
N THR A 39 -15.79 1.51 -17.64
CA THR A 39 -14.54 2.30 -17.75
C THR A 39 -14.76 3.76 -17.39
N PRO A 40 -13.75 4.46 -16.82
CA PRO A 40 -13.83 5.90 -16.56
C PRO A 40 -13.64 6.73 -17.83
N PHE A 41 -13.36 6.12 -18.99
CA PHE A 41 -13.07 6.84 -20.22
C PHE A 41 -14.35 7.17 -20.98
N VAL A 42 -14.65 8.46 -21.15
CA VAL A 42 -15.87 8.90 -21.84
C VAL A 42 -15.59 9.66 -23.14
N SER A 43 -14.37 10.12 -23.31
CA SER A 43 -13.90 10.75 -24.53
C SER A 43 -12.62 10.05 -24.98
N PHE A 44 -12.64 9.65 -26.26
CA PHE A 44 -11.54 9.01 -26.94
C PHE A 44 -11.13 9.90 -28.11
N ASP A 45 -10.08 10.69 -27.92
CA ASP A 45 -9.58 11.57 -28.98
C ASP A 45 -8.67 10.80 -29.94
N ALA A 46 -8.95 10.93 -31.24
CA ALA A 46 -8.24 10.27 -32.34
C ALA A 46 -7.96 8.76 -32.19
N CYS A 47 -8.75 8.05 -31.39
CA CYS A 47 -8.63 6.60 -31.25
C CYS A 47 -9.55 5.87 -32.24
N SER A 48 -8.99 4.92 -32.99
CA SER A 48 -9.76 3.97 -33.80
C SER A 48 -10.61 3.04 -32.93
N ASP A 49 -11.61 2.38 -33.52
CA ASP A 49 -12.45 1.43 -32.78
C ASP A 49 -11.64 0.27 -32.17
N SER A 50 -10.61 -0.21 -32.86
CA SER A 50 -9.71 -1.25 -32.32
C SER A 50 -8.89 -0.73 -31.14
N GLN A 51 -8.39 0.51 -31.21
CA GLN A 51 -7.66 1.12 -30.09
C GLN A 51 -8.57 1.31 -28.87
N ARG A 52 -9.84 1.68 -29.07
CA ARG A 52 -10.82 1.79 -27.98
C ARG A 52 -11.04 0.46 -27.28
N GLN A 53 -11.23 -0.63 -28.03
CA GLN A 53 -11.38 -1.97 -27.46
C GLN A 53 -10.13 -2.41 -26.67
N ASP A 54 -8.93 -2.11 -27.20
CA ASP A 54 -7.67 -2.36 -26.51
C ASP A 54 -7.58 -1.57 -25.19
N ILE A 55 -8.00 -0.30 -25.17
CA ILE A 55 -8.05 0.53 -23.96
C ILE A 55 -8.99 -0.06 -22.91
N GLU A 56 -10.19 -0.46 -23.33
CA GLU A 56 -11.18 -1.05 -22.42
C GLU A 56 -10.67 -2.37 -21.82
N LYS A 57 -9.98 -3.20 -22.62
CA LYS A 57 -9.35 -4.43 -22.13
C LYS A 57 -8.16 -4.15 -21.22
N ALA A 58 -7.32 -3.16 -21.54
CA ALA A 58 -6.23 -2.72 -20.67
C ALA A 58 -6.73 -2.15 -19.34
N TRP A 59 -7.90 -1.49 -19.33
CA TRP A 59 -8.56 -1.05 -18.10
C TRP A 59 -9.01 -2.22 -17.22
N ALA A 60 -9.57 -3.27 -17.81
CA ALA A 60 -9.90 -4.48 -17.06
C ALA A 60 -8.65 -5.10 -16.40
N ASP A 61 -7.51 -5.07 -17.10
CA ASP A 61 -6.22 -5.47 -16.54
C ASP A 61 -5.80 -4.55 -15.38
N VAL A 62 -5.95 -3.22 -15.51
CA VAL A 62 -5.67 -2.25 -14.44
C VAL A 62 -6.49 -2.56 -13.17
N ILE A 63 -7.79 -2.81 -13.30
CA ILE A 63 -8.65 -3.16 -12.16
C ILE A 63 -8.19 -4.45 -11.49
N THR A 64 -7.75 -5.43 -12.29
CA THR A 64 -7.18 -6.68 -11.77
C THR A 64 -5.88 -6.43 -11.00
N LEU A 65 -4.99 -5.61 -11.55
CA LEU A 65 -3.71 -5.26 -10.94
C LEU A 65 -3.89 -4.41 -9.67
N ALA A 66 -4.73 -3.38 -9.70
CA ALA A 66 -5.01 -2.53 -8.52
C ALA A 66 -5.61 -3.34 -7.36
N GLY A 67 -6.37 -4.40 -7.68
CA GLY A 67 -6.93 -5.36 -6.73
C GLY A 67 -5.93 -6.01 -5.77
N VAL A 68 -4.64 -6.08 -6.14
CA VAL A 68 -3.60 -6.69 -5.29
C VAL A 68 -3.17 -5.79 -4.13
N SER A 69 -3.60 -4.52 -4.12
CA SER A 69 -3.39 -3.62 -2.98
C SER A 69 -3.94 -4.19 -1.66
N LYS A 70 -4.98 -5.02 -1.73
CA LYS A 70 -5.54 -5.77 -0.59
C LYS A 70 -4.57 -6.79 0.02
N GLN A 71 -3.49 -7.10 -0.69
CA GLN A 71 -2.42 -8.00 -0.28
C GLN A 71 -1.15 -7.24 0.14
N PHE A 72 -1.18 -5.90 0.17
CA PHE A 72 -0.06 -5.08 0.63
C PHE A 72 0.20 -5.35 2.10
N ASN A 73 1.37 -5.93 2.36
CA ASN A 73 1.76 -6.39 3.69
C ASN A 73 3.24 -6.06 3.96
N PRO A 74 3.59 -4.79 4.26
CA PRO A 74 4.97 -4.41 4.54
C PRO A 74 5.46 -5.05 5.87
N PRO A 75 6.72 -5.51 5.98
CA PRO A 75 7.83 -5.34 5.02
C PRO A 75 7.99 -6.53 4.05
N GLY A 76 6.90 -7.11 3.53
CA GLY A 76 6.93 -8.25 2.61
C GLY A 76 7.95 -8.14 1.48
N THR A 77 8.39 -9.28 0.93
CA THR A 77 9.53 -9.34 0.02
C THR A 77 9.41 -8.37 -1.17
N ILE A 78 8.22 -8.29 -1.77
CA ILE A 78 7.97 -7.40 -2.92
C ILE A 78 7.84 -5.94 -2.44
N GLU A 79 7.17 -5.71 -1.32
CA GLU A 79 7.01 -4.39 -0.70
C GLU A 79 8.37 -3.77 -0.40
N SER A 80 9.26 -4.51 0.27
CA SER A 80 10.63 -4.10 0.58
C SER A 80 11.47 -3.87 -0.67
N ARG A 81 11.28 -4.70 -1.70
CA ARG A 81 12.05 -4.61 -2.95
C ARG A 81 11.64 -3.42 -3.82
N ILE A 82 10.36 -3.07 -3.84
CA ILE A 82 9.81 -2.01 -4.69
C ILE A 82 9.79 -0.65 -3.99
N PHE A 83 9.49 -0.64 -2.69
CA PHE A 83 9.36 0.59 -1.93
C PHE A 83 10.58 0.85 -1.04
N GLY A 84 11.24 -0.18 -0.53
CA GLY A 84 12.42 -0.08 0.34
C GLY A 84 12.21 -0.87 1.63
N ASP A 85 13.30 -1.36 2.23
CA ASP A 85 13.25 -2.22 3.42
C ASP A 85 12.66 -1.54 4.68
N ASP A 86 12.48 -0.22 4.63
CA ASP A 86 11.92 0.64 5.67
C ASP A 86 10.44 0.98 5.43
N ILE A 87 9.80 0.41 4.40
CA ILE A 87 8.41 0.79 4.05
C ILE A 87 7.43 0.53 5.19
N ASN A 88 7.68 -0.46 6.05
CA ASN A 88 6.84 -0.78 7.22
C ASN A 88 6.81 0.31 8.30
N VAL A 89 7.74 1.27 8.28
CA VAL A 89 7.79 2.40 9.22
C VAL A 89 7.44 3.74 8.56
N ARG A 90 7.13 3.76 7.25
CA ARG A 90 6.75 4.98 6.51
C ARG A 90 5.23 5.10 6.36
N PHE A 91 4.54 5.39 7.46
CA PHE A 91 3.07 5.37 7.52
C PHE A 91 2.36 6.28 6.52
N GLU A 92 2.90 7.48 6.25
CA GLU A 92 2.34 8.37 5.22
C GLU A 92 2.44 7.77 3.81
N ASP A 93 3.56 7.10 3.50
CA ASP A 93 3.76 6.42 2.23
C ASP A 93 2.81 5.22 2.09
N ILE A 94 2.64 4.43 3.16
CA ILE A 94 1.67 3.33 3.20
C ILE A 94 0.24 3.85 2.93
N SER A 95 -0.18 4.90 3.64
CA SER A 95 -1.52 5.49 3.48
C SER A 95 -1.72 5.97 2.05
N ARG A 96 -0.72 6.64 1.46
CA ARG A 96 -0.75 7.09 0.07
C ARG A 96 -0.88 5.94 -0.91
N ILE A 97 -0.13 4.86 -0.69
CA ILE A 97 -0.18 3.67 -1.54
C ILE A 97 -1.60 3.09 -1.56
N TYR A 98 -2.22 2.93 -0.39
CA TYR A 98 -3.60 2.47 -0.30
C TYR A 98 -4.59 3.43 -0.97
N THR A 99 -4.49 4.74 -0.70
CA THR A 99 -5.38 5.75 -1.29
C THR A 99 -5.35 5.71 -2.81
N ILE A 100 -4.16 5.66 -3.43
CA ILE A 100 -4.04 5.65 -4.89
C ILE A 100 -4.68 4.39 -5.49
N PHE A 101 -4.36 3.20 -4.96
CA PHE A 101 -4.97 1.96 -5.48
C PHE A 101 -6.47 1.91 -5.26
N HIS A 102 -6.95 2.35 -4.10
CA HIS A 102 -8.38 2.43 -3.80
C HIS A 102 -9.09 3.37 -4.79
N ASN A 103 -8.53 4.56 -5.02
CA ASN A 103 -9.11 5.53 -5.92
C ASN A 103 -9.16 5.01 -7.36
N ILE A 104 -8.14 4.28 -7.81
CA ILE A 104 -8.15 3.61 -9.11
C ILE A 104 -9.29 2.58 -9.19
N GLU A 105 -9.48 1.75 -8.16
CA GLU A 105 -10.59 0.76 -8.13
C GLU A 105 -11.98 1.42 -8.15
N GLU A 106 -12.11 2.60 -7.57
CA GLU A 106 -13.38 3.33 -7.44
C GLU A 106 -13.70 4.25 -8.63
N LEU A 107 -12.74 4.49 -9.53
CA LEU A 107 -12.88 5.41 -10.66
C LEU A 107 -14.12 5.11 -11.52
N SER A 108 -14.32 3.86 -11.92
CA SER A 108 -15.46 3.48 -12.77
C SER A 108 -16.79 3.39 -12.03
N LYS A 109 -16.76 3.12 -10.71
CA LYS A 109 -17.98 2.93 -9.90
C LYS A 109 -18.72 4.24 -9.62
N ASN A 110 -17.98 5.33 -9.55
CA ASN A 110 -18.52 6.63 -9.14
C ASN A 110 -19.02 7.48 -10.32
N GLY A 111 -19.09 6.90 -11.53
CA GLY A 111 -19.49 7.64 -12.74
C GLY A 111 -18.56 8.81 -13.08
N ARG A 112 -17.35 8.81 -12.49
CA ARG A 112 -16.29 9.78 -12.71
C ARG A 112 -15.66 9.52 -14.06
N LYS A 113 -15.40 10.60 -14.79
CA LYS A 113 -15.11 10.56 -16.22
C LYS A 113 -13.76 11.19 -16.49
N MET A 114 -12.98 10.63 -17.40
CA MET A 114 -11.72 11.21 -17.86
C MET A 114 -11.55 11.04 -19.36
N GLN A 115 -10.59 11.79 -19.92
CA GLN A 115 -10.25 11.75 -21.33
C GLN A 115 -9.08 10.81 -21.58
N ILE A 116 -9.15 10.09 -22.69
CA ILE A 116 -8.00 9.39 -23.26
C ILE A 116 -7.80 9.80 -24.71
N SER A 117 -6.55 9.87 -25.14
CA SER A 117 -6.17 10.22 -26.51
C SER A 117 -5.20 9.20 -27.09
N CYS A 118 -5.34 8.94 -28.39
CA CYS A 118 -4.40 8.14 -29.17
C CYS A 118 -3.47 9.01 -30.04
N GLN A 119 -3.46 10.33 -29.79
CA GLN A 119 -2.57 11.30 -30.41
C GLN A 119 -2.09 12.35 -29.39
N ASP A 120 -0.95 12.97 -29.67
CA ASP A 120 -0.44 14.06 -28.84
C ASP A 120 -1.46 15.20 -28.68
N ILE A 121 -1.62 15.68 -27.45
CA ILE A 121 -2.48 16.81 -27.11
C ILE A 121 -1.61 17.96 -26.59
N TYR A 122 -1.82 19.15 -27.16
CA TYR A 122 -1.19 20.37 -26.67
C TYR A 122 -1.74 20.75 -25.29
N GLN A 123 -0.84 21.02 -24.34
CA GLN A 123 -1.17 21.34 -22.95
C GLN A 123 -1.13 22.85 -22.72
N ASP A 124 -2.28 23.52 -22.78
CA ASP A 124 -2.38 24.99 -22.66
C ASP A 124 -1.84 25.57 -21.34
N HIS A 125 -1.80 24.76 -20.28
CA HIS A 125 -1.29 25.14 -18.97
C HIS A 125 0.24 25.07 -18.86
N ARG A 126 0.94 24.62 -19.91
CA ARG A 126 2.40 24.46 -19.95
C ARG A 126 3.00 25.40 -20.99
N GLY A 127 4.20 25.91 -20.72
CA GLY A 127 4.99 26.64 -21.71
C GLY A 127 5.34 25.74 -22.90
N ALA A 128 5.69 26.34 -24.04
CA ALA A 128 6.05 25.59 -25.25
C ALA A 128 7.24 24.64 -25.03
N ASN A 129 8.15 24.97 -24.12
CA ASN A 129 9.33 24.16 -23.78
C ASN A 129 9.03 23.05 -22.76
N ASP A 130 7.87 23.09 -22.11
CA ASP A 130 7.48 22.17 -21.03
C ASP A 130 6.39 21.17 -21.46
N GLN A 131 6.09 21.15 -22.76
CA GLN A 131 5.12 20.23 -23.36
C GLN A 131 5.61 18.78 -23.22
N VAL A 132 4.70 17.92 -22.79
CA VAL A 132 4.93 16.47 -22.81
C VAL A 132 4.36 15.90 -24.09
N THR A 133 5.14 15.11 -24.82
CA THR A 133 4.71 14.48 -26.08
C THR A 133 5.15 13.04 -26.14
N CYS A 134 4.53 12.24 -27.02
CA CYS A 134 4.96 10.87 -27.32
C CYS A 134 6.39 10.78 -27.86
N LYS A 135 6.96 11.91 -28.31
CA LYS A 135 8.35 12.02 -28.78
C LYS A 135 9.34 12.42 -27.67
N ASN A 136 8.87 12.67 -26.45
CA ASN A 136 9.75 12.97 -25.34
C ASN A 136 10.64 11.75 -25.07
N VAL A 137 11.93 11.87 -25.38
CA VAL A 137 12.89 10.78 -25.24
C VAL A 137 13.23 10.61 -23.77
N ILE A 138 13.04 9.41 -23.22
CA ILE A 138 13.65 9.03 -21.95
C ILE A 138 15.17 9.01 -22.20
N GLN A 139 15.92 9.93 -21.57
CA GLN A 139 17.39 10.04 -21.78
C GLN A 139 18.20 8.82 -21.27
N SER A 140 17.54 7.78 -20.77
CA SER A 140 18.12 6.45 -20.62
C SER A 140 17.54 5.50 -21.67
N SER A 141 18.28 5.34 -22.78
CA SER A 141 18.05 4.42 -23.92
C SER A 141 16.84 4.67 -24.83
N SER A 142 17.04 5.54 -25.84
CA SER A 142 16.54 5.47 -27.24
C SER A 142 15.06 5.12 -27.56
N GLY A 143 14.15 5.09 -26.59
CA GLY A 143 12.75 4.72 -26.80
C GLY A 143 11.79 5.91 -26.74
N SER A 144 10.70 5.81 -27.50
CA SER A 144 9.46 6.55 -27.23
C SER A 144 8.83 6.06 -25.93
N ILE A 145 8.10 6.94 -25.24
CA ILE A 145 7.32 6.58 -24.04
C ILE A 145 6.07 5.79 -24.43
N GLY A 146 5.59 4.91 -23.57
CA GLY A 146 4.34 4.16 -23.81
C GLY A 146 3.11 5.04 -23.74
N ALA A 147 3.13 6.03 -22.86
CA ALA A 147 2.07 7.00 -22.68
C ALA A 147 2.61 8.20 -21.88
N TYR A 148 1.76 9.21 -21.70
CA TYR A 148 1.93 10.23 -20.66
C TYR A 148 0.57 10.68 -20.13
N ALA A 149 0.57 11.25 -18.93
CA ALA A 149 -0.61 11.80 -18.31
C ALA A 149 -0.43 13.26 -17.88
N PHE A 150 -1.52 14.02 -17.88
CA PHE A 150 -1.56 15.36 -17.31
C PHE A 150 -2.96 15.71 -16.81
N SER A 151 -3.03 16.70 -15.92
CA SER A 151 -4.27 17.25 -15.41
C SER A 151 -4.23 18.78 -15.50
N THR A 152 -5.33 19.40 -15.94
CA THR A 152 -5.44 20.87 -15.94
C THR A 152 -5.99 21.42 -14.62
N GLU A 153 -6.65 20.57 -13.83
CA GLU A 153 -7.25 20.85 -12.52
C GLU A 153 -7.13 19.59 -11.63
N PRO A 154 -7.37 19.64 -10.30
CA PRO A 154 -7.18 18.50 -9.40
C PRO A 154 -8.35 17.49 -9.46
N THR A 155 -9.24 17.64 -10.45
CA THR A 155 -10.40 16.79 -10.68
C THR A 155 -10.12 15.78 -11.78
N ILE A 156 -10.78 14.62 -11.73
CA ILE A 156 -10.51 13.54 -12.69
C ILE A 156 -11.10 13.87 -14.08
N GLU A 157 -12.16 14.67 -14.10
CA GLU A 157 -12.81 15.20 -15.31
C GLU A 157 -11.89 16.10 -16.13
N LYS A 158 -10.80 16.57 -15.52
CA LYS A 158 -9.80 17.45 -16.10
C LYS A 158 -8.45 16.75 -16.27
N SER A 159 -8.46 15.43 -16.16
CA SER A 159 -7.31 14.57 -16.36
C SER A 159 -7.36 13.89 -17.73
N THR A 160 -6.20 13.82 -18.38
CA THR A 160 -6.03 13.21 -19.70
C THR A 160 -4.85 12.26 -19.68
N ILE A 161 -5.04 11.08 -20.27
CA ILE A 161 -3.95 10.16 -20.62
C ILE A 161 -3.80 10.14 -22.14
N VAL A 162 -2.58 10.22 -22.63
CA VAL A 162 -2.25 10.08 -24.06
C VAL A 162 -1.44 8.80 -24.24
N LEU A 163 -1.95 7.90 -25.09
CA LEU A 163 -1.31 6.63 -25.40
C LEU A 163 -0.48 6.75 -26.68
N CYS A 164 0.78 6.32 -26.60
CA CYS A 164 1.77 6.47 -27.65
C CYS A 164 2.04 5.14 -28.36
N ASP A 165 2.80 5.18 -29.47
CA ASP A 165 3.11 4.01 -30.30
C ASP A 165 3.57 2.76 -29.52
N PRO A 166 4.44 2.84 -28.49
CA PRO A 166 4.87 1.66 -27.74
C PRO A 166 3.73 0.96 -26.99
N PHE A 167 2.66 1.65 -26.60
CA PHE A 167 1.48 1.00 -26.00
C PHE A 167 0.79 0.03 -26.96
N TRP A 168 0.91 0.29 -28.27
CA TRP A 168 0.31 -0.51 -29.34
C TRP A 168 1.27 -1.56 -29.90
N ALA A 169 2.55 -1.52 -29.50
CA ALA A 169 3.58 -2.35 -30.07
C ALA A 169 3.45 -3.83 -29.66
N PRO A 170 3.89 -4.78 -30.52
CA PRO A 170 4.07 -6.18 -30.13
C PRO A 170 4.98 -6.30 -28.89
N GLY A 171 4.69 -7.27 -28.01
CA GLY A 171 5.35 -7.40 -26.72
C GLY A 171 4.72 -6.56 -25.59
N GLN A 172 3.57 -5.92 -25.87
CA GLN A 172 2.69 -5.33 -24.86
C GLN A 172 1.37 -6.10 -24.86
N GLU A 173 1.40 -7.35 -24.42
CA GLU A 173 0.22 -8.19 -24.33
C GLU A 173 -0.74 -7.74 -23.22
N PHE A 174 -1.96 -8.26 -23.27
CA PHE A 174 -2.91 -8.13 -22.17
C PHE A 174 -2.56 -9.10 -21.04
N LEU A 175 -2.97 -8.79 -19.81
CA LEU A 175 -2.60 -9.55 -18.61
C LEU A 175 -2.92 -11.05 -18.73
N GLY A 176 -4.10 -11.39 -19.27
CA GLY A 176 -4.48 -12.79 -19.48
C GLY A 176 -3.59 -13.53 -20.48
N GLU A 177 -3.14 -12.86 -21.54
CA GLU A 177 -2.21 -13.44 -22.53
C GLU A 177 -0.82 -13.64 -21.93
N ILE A 178 -0.35 -12.71 -21.10
CA ILE A 178 0.91 -12.84 -20.34
C ILE A 178 0.84 -14.06 -19.42
N VAL A 179 -0.26 -14.21 -18.66
CA VAL A 179 -0.48 -15.37 -17.78
C VAL A 179 -0.40 -16.68 -18.58
N ASP A 180 -1.08 -16.75 -19.72
CA ASP A 180 -1.09 -17.95 -20.56
C ASP A 180 0.28 -18.26 -21.17
N ASN A 181 1.04 -17.23 -21.55
CA ASN A 181 2.40 -17.38 -22.05
C ASN A 181 3.33 -17.90 -20.94
N LEU A 182 3.28 -17.32 -19.74
CA LEU A 182 4.11 -17.75 -18.61
C LEU A 182 3.77 -19.17 -18.13
N ARG A 183 2.49 -19.57 -18.12
CA ARG A 183 2.09 -20.95 -17.80
C ARG A 183 2.72 -21.99 -18.72
N LYS A 184 2.96 -21.63 -19.99
CA LYS A 184 3.59 -22.48 -20.99
C LYS A 184 5.12 -22.34 -21.01
N ALA A 185 5.67 -21.30 -20.39
CA ALA A 185 7.10 -21.04 -20.34
C ALA A 185 7.84 -22.02 -19.40
N PRO A 186 9.17 -22.19 -19.60
CA PRO A 186 10.05 -22.86 -18.65
C PRO A 186 9.93 -22.28 -17.23
N GLU A 187 10.18 -23.10 -16.20
CA GLU A 187 10.01 -22.71 -14.79
C GLU A 187 10.80 -21.45 -14.42
N GLY A 188 12.03 -21.30 -14.94
CA GLY A 188 12.87 -20.13 -14.69
C GLY A 188 12.30 -18.81 -15.23
N ASP A 189 11.50 -18.87 -16.29
CA ASP A 189 10.91 -17.69 -16.93
C ASP A 189 9.65 -17.20 -16.21
N ARG A 190 8.95 -18.09 -15.50
CA ARG A 190 7.70 -17.78 -14.78
C ARG A 190 7.87 -16.74 -13.68
N LYS A 191 9.09 -16.57 -13.19
CA LYS A 191 9.46 -15.62 -12.16
C LYS A 191 10.26 -14.43 -12.70
N ASN A 192 10.43 -14.31 -14.02
CA ASN A 192 11.17 -13.19 -14.60
C ASN A 192 10.25 -11.95 -14.73
N PRO A 193 10.48 -10.87 -13.96
CA PRO A 193 9.62 -9.70 -14.00
C PRO A 193 9.60 -9.00 -15.36
N ASN A 194 10.65 -9.14 -16.18
CA ASN A 194 10.68 -8.55 -17.52
C ASN A 194 9.68 -9.19 -18.50
N LEU A 195 9.17 -10.39 -18.18
CA LEU A 195 8.15 -11.09 -18.95
C LEU A 195 6.72 -10.86 -18.41
N MET A 196 6.57 -10.00 -17.39
CA MET A 196 5.30 -9.70 -16.73
C MET A 196 4.71 -8.34 -17.15
N VAL A 197 5.31 -7.67 -18.14
CA VAL A 197 4.95 -6.32 -18.59
C VAL A 197 3.91 -6.37 -19.70
N GLY A 198 2.93 -5.46 -19.66
CA GLY A 198 1.92 -5.32 -20.70
C GLY A 198 1.14 -4.01 -20.62
N LYS A 199 0.11 -3.89 -21.46
CA LYS A 199 -0.73 -2.67 -21.59
C LYS A 199 -1.33 -2.22 -20.26
N GLY A 200 -1.83 -3.16 -19.45
CA GLY A 200 -2.38 -2.86 -18.13
C GLY A 200 -1.39 -2.20 -17.18
N LYS A 201 -0.12 -2.63 -17.18
CA LYS A 201 0.95 -2.01 -16.38
C LYS A 201 1.24 -0.57 -16.85
N ILE A 202 1.33 -0.35 -18.16
CA ILE A 202 1.56 1.00 -18.72
C ILE A 202 0.41 1.93 -18.31
N LEU A 203 -0.83 1.50 -18.50
CA LEU A 203 -1.98 2.32 -18.14
C LEU A 203 -2.05 2.59 -16.63
N LEU A 204 -1.72 1.60 -15.79
CA LEU A 204 -1.65 1.77 -14.34
C LEU A 204 -0.59 2.81 -13.94
N HIS A 205 0.59 2.77 -14.55
CA HIS A 205 1.65 3.76 -14.34
C HIS A 205 1.11 5.18 -14.57
N GLU A 206 0.49 5.42 -15.73
CA GLU A 206 -0.02 6.75 -16.09
C GLU A 206 -1.13 7.25 -15.17
N LEU A 207 -2.01 6.36 -14.72
CA LEU A 207 -3.06 6.73 -13.77
C LEU A 207 -2.48 7.31 -12.48
N THR A 208 -1.36 6.76 -11.98
CA THR A 208 -0.77 7.24 -10.73
C THR A 208 -0.26 8.68 -10.80
N HIS A 209 0.06 9.20 -11.98
CA HIS A 209 0.43 10.61 -12.16
C HIS A 209 -0.74 11.59 -11.96
N LEU A 210 -1.99 11.12 -12.04
CA LEU A 210 -3.15 11.99 -11.97
C LEU A 210 -3.35 12.51 -10.53
N THR A 211 -3.33 13.82 -10.38
CA THR A 211 -3.49 14.53 -9.09
C THR A 211 -4.76 14.10 -8.35
N ALA A 212 -5.84 13.88 -9.11
CA ALA A 212 -7.14 13.45 -8.61
C ALA A 212 -7.13 12.08 -7.88
N LEU A 213 -6.07 11.27 -8.05
CA LEU A 213 -5.95 9.95 -7.40
C LEU A 213 -5.13 10.00 -6.11
N ALA A 214 -4.27 11.00 -5.94
CA ALA A 214 -3.48 11.21 -4.74
C ALA A 214 -4.20 12.05 -3.67
N GLU A 215 -5.45 12.46 -3.91
CA GLU A 215 -6.32 13.26 -3.01
C GLU A 215 -5.67 14.52 -2.44
N THR A 216 -4.89 15.21 -3.27
CA THR A 216 -4.26 16.46 -2.88
C THR A 216 -5.26 17.61 -2.94
N SER A 217 -5.28 18.45 -1.89
CA SER A 217 -6.01 19.72 -1.93
C SER A 217 -5.29 20.79 -2.78
N THR A 218 -4.09 20.48 -3.27
CA THR A 218 -3.28 21.30 -4.17
C THR A 218 -3.27 20.70 -5.59
N ASN A 219 -2.91 21.50 -6.60
CA ASN A 219 -2.72 21.05 -7.97
C ASN A 219 -1.38 20.31 -8.19
N ASP A 220 -0.67 19.95 -7.11
CA ASP A 220 0.68 19.43 -7.21
C ASP A 220 0.66 17.95 -7.60
N VAL A 221 1.36 17.62 -8.68
CA VAL A 221 1.61 16.22 -9.05
C VAL A 221 2.57 15.62 -8.03
N ILE A 222 2.05 14.73 -7.18
CA ILE A 222 2.82 14.10 -6.12
C ILE A 222 3.61 12.88 -6.62
N VAL A 223 2.97 12.06 -7.45
CA VAL A 223 3.60 10.87 -8.02
C VAL A 223 4.09 11.22 -9.41
N ILE A 224 5.40 11.20 -9.58
CA ILE A 224 6.10 11.55 -10.81
C ILE A 224 7.04 10.42 -11.22
N ASP A 225 7.68 10.55 -12.38
CA ASP A 225 8.84 9.72 -12.70
C ASP A 225 10.05 10.21 -11.90
N GLN A 226 10.34 9.55 -10.79
CA GLN A 226 11.44 9.96 -9.92
C GLN A 226 12.80 9.77 -10.59
N LEU A 227 13.75 10.65 -10.31
CA LEU A 227 15.15 10.43 -10.66
C LEU A 227 15.77 9.43 -9.67
N LEU A 228 16.76 8.66 -10.13
CA LEU A 228 17.49 7.70 -9.29
C LEU A 228 18.26 8.39 -8.15
N ASN A 229 18.72 9.61 -8.39
CA ASN A 229 19.35 10.52 -7.43
C ASN A 229 19.32 11.95 -8.00
N ASP A 230 19.59 12.94 -7.14
CA ASP A 230 19.52 14.37 -7.49
C ASP A 230 20.52 14.81 -8.57
N ASP A 231 21.63 14.08 -8.71
CA ASP A 231 22.70 14.39 -9.68
C ASP A 231 22.54 13.64 -11.02
N SER A 232 21.52 12.79 -11.14
CA SER A 232 21.29 11.97 -12.32
C SER A 232 20.10 12.47 -13.13
N ASN A 233 20.25 12.52 -14.44
CA ASN A 233 19.12 12.67 -15.37
C ASN A 233 18.42 11.33 -15.67
N VAL A 234 18.67 10.30 -14.85
CA VAL A 234 18.15 8.95 -15.07
C VAL A 234 16.91 8.74 -14.21
N LYS A 235 15.77 8.54 -14.87
CA LYS A 235 14.50 8.20 -14.21
C LYS A 235 14.54 6.76 -13.67
N ALA A 236 13.88 6.52 -12.54
CA ALA A 236 13.66 5.22 -11.93
C ALA A 236 12.57 4.43 -12.67
N TYR A 237 12.80 4.21 -13.96
CA TYR A 237 11.89 3.54 -14.90
C TYR A 237 12.39 2.13 -15.24
N GLY A 238 11.49 1.15 -15.20
CA GLY A 238 11.80 -0.28 -15.30
C GLY A 238 12.18 -0.90 -13.95
N ILE A 239 11.88 -2.19 -13.79
CA ILE A 239 11.97 -2.90 -12.51
C ILE A 239 13.36 -2.78 -11.88
N ARG A 240 14.41 -2.89 -12.68
CA ARG A 240 15.79 -2.78 -12.20
C ARG A 240 16.08 -1.42 -11.56
N LEU A 241 15.55 -0.34 -12.13
CA LEU A 241 15.79 1.01 -11.61
C LEU A 241 14.88 1.33 -10.42
N VAL A 242 13.66 0.79 -10.42
CA VAL A 242 12.75 0.83 -9.26
C VAL A 242 13.38 0.14 -8.05
N GLU A 243 13.88 -1.09 -8.20
CA GLU A 243 14.55 -1.82 -7.13
C GLU A 243 15.84 -1.11 -6.67
N ARG A 244 16.57 -0.49 -7.60
CA ARG A 244 17.77 0.30 -7.27
C ARG A 244 17.42 1.53 -6.43
N LEU A 245 16.35 2.24 -6.77
CA LEU A 245 15.86 3.39 -6.00
C LEU A 245 15.46 2.96 -4.57
N ALA A 246 14.72 1.85 -4.45
CA ALA A 246 14.26 1.31 -3.17
C ALA A 246 15.39 0.89 -2.23
N ARG A 247 16.51 0.39 -2.78
CA ARG A 247 17.67 0.00 -1.98
C ARG A 247 18.46 1.19 -1.43
N ASN A 248 18.47 2.34 -2.11
CA ASN A 248 19.26 3.48 -1.69
C ASN A 248 18.65 4.19 -0.48
N LYS A 249 19.32 4.17 0.67
CA LYS A 249 18.84 4.76 1.94
C LYS A 249 18.52 6.25 1.85
N ASN A 250 19.23 7.00 1.02
CA ASN A 250 19.05 8.44 0.89
C ASN A 250 17.83 8.79 0.02
N TRP A 251 17.43 7.89 -0.89
CA TRP A 251 16.44 8.18 -1.92
C TRP A 251 15.20 7.28 -1.88
N ARG A 252 15.22 6.18 -1.13
CA ARG A 252 14.12 5.20 -1.08
C ARG A 252 12.78 5.78 -0.61
N ALA A 253 12.77 6.86 0.17
CA ALA A 253 11.54 7.59 0.52
C ALA A 253 10.79 8.14 -0.73
N ARG A 254 11.47 8.25 -1.88
CA ARG A 254 10.88 8.69 -3.14
C ARG A 254 10.10 7.60 -3.86
N THR A 255 10.24 6.32 -3.49
CA THR A 255 9.55 5.22 -4.17
C THR A 255 8.02 5.34 -4.10
N ALA A 256 7.48 5.83 -2.98
CA ALA A 256 6.05 6.13 -2.83
C ALA A 256 5.59 7.39 -3.61
N LYS A 257 6.53 8.05 -4.29
CA LYS A 257 6.31 9.19 -5.19
C LYS A 257 6.74 8.85 -6.62
N ASN A 258 7.02 7.58 -6.91
CA ASN A 258 7.46 7.09 -8.21
C ASN A 258 6.37 6.27 -8.89
N ALA A 259 5.87 6.70 -10.04
CA ALA A 259 4.77 6.03 -10.75
C ALA A 259 5.07 4.55 -11.06
N ASP A 260 6.30 4.27 -11.50
CA ASP A 260 6.67 2.91 -11.87
C ASP A 260 6.79 1.97 -10.65
N SER A 261 7.00 2.49 -9.44
CA SER A 261 6.94 1.68 -8.22
C SER A 261 5.55 1.09 -7.99
N TYR A 262 4.49 1.86 -8.23
CA TYR A 262 3.11 1.35 -8.14
C TYR A 262 2.82 0.28 -9.20
N ALA A 263 3.21 0.57 -10.44
CA ALA A 263 2.96 -0.32 -11.57
C ALA A 263 3.70 -1.66 -11.41
N TRP A 264 4.96 -1.64 -10.96
CA TRP A 264 5.74 -2.84 -10.69
C TRP A 264 5.26 -3.61 -9.46
N TYR A 265 4.95 -2.91 -8.36
CA TYR A 265 4.38 -3.57 -7.19
C TYR A 265 3.12 -4.36 -7.56
N ALA A 266 2.18 -3.71 -8.25
CA ALA A 266 0.93 -4.35 -8.62
C ALA A 266 1.13 -5.56 -9.54
N THR A 267 2.05 -5.41 -10.51
CA THR A 267 2.41 -6.48 -11.44
C THR A 267 3.04 -7.67 -10.71
N GLU A 268 4.08 -7.45 -9.90
CA GLU A 268 4.78 -8.55 -9.22
C GLU A 268 3.87 -9.27 -8.22
N LYS A 269 3.03 -8.54 -7.47
CA LYS A 269 2.08 -9.17 -6.53
C LYS A 269 1.03 -10.01 -7.23
N TYR A 270 0.52 -9.56 -8.38
CA TYR A 270 -0.43 -10.35 -9.15
C TYR A 270 0.16 -11.70 -9.57
N PHE A 271 1.40 -11.70 -10.06
CA PHE A 271 2.08 -12.92 -10.48
C PHE A 271 2.62 -13.75 -9.30
N GLU A 272 2.93 -13.15 -8.15
CA GLU A 272 3.33 -13.86 -6.93
C GLU A 272 2.31 -14.93 -6.54
N GLY A 273 1.02 -14.60 -6.59
CA GLY A 273 -0.06 -15.54 -6.28
C GLY A 273 -0.13 -16.75 -7.22
N MET A 274 0.47 -16.69 -8.41
CA MET A 274 0.43 -17.75 -9.42
C MET A 274 1.72 -18.55 -9.52
N PHE A 275 2.86 -17.87 -9.46
CA PHE A 275 4.17 -18.46 -9.77
C PHE A 275 5.15 -18.39 -8.59
N GLY A 276 4.70 -17.87 -7.43
CA GLY A 276 5.56 -17.53 -6.30
C GLY A 276 6.29 -16.20 -6.54
N THR A 277 7.01 -15.72 -5.52
CA THR A 277 7.68 -14.42 -5.55
C THR A 277 8.59 -14.29 -6.80
N PRO A 278 8.36 -13.28 -7.66
CA PRO A 278 9.21 -13.00 -8.82
C PRO A 278 10.67 -12.78 -8.41
N ASN A 279 11.61 -13.11 -9.30
CA ASN A 279 13.04 -12.92 -9.10
C ASN A 279 13.37 -11.43 -9.04
N ALA A 280 14.33 -11.03 -8.19
CA ALA A 280 14.80 -9.66 -8.16
C ALA A 280 15.45 -9.31 -9.51
N ALA A 281 15.08 -8.17 -10.07
CA ALA A 281 15.69 -7.67 -11.30
C ALA A 281 17.01 -6.93 -11.06
N TYR A 282 17.23 -6.48 -9.82
CA TYR A 282 18.48 -5.89 -9.38
C TYR A 282 19.25 -6.85 -8.46
N GLU A 283 20.30 -7.45 -9.02
CA GLU A 283 21.31 -8.16 -8.26
C GLU A 283 22.51 -7.24 -8.01
N LYS A 284 22.98 -7.17 -6.77
CA LYS A 284 24.17 -6.37 -6.38
C LYS A 284 25.38 -6.93 -7.12
N ARG A 285 26.11 -6.09 -7.87
CA ARG A 285 27.42 -6.50 -8.39
C ARG A 285 28.46 -6.35 -7.29
N ASP A 286 29.37 -7.31 -7.18
CA ASP A 286 30.57 -7.15 -6.37
C ASP A 286 31.33 -5.91 -6.86
N GLY A 287 31.33 -4.83 -6.07
CA GLY A 287 31.95 -3.55 -6.43
C GLY A 287 31.00 -2.39 -6.74
N ASP A 288 29.67 -2.56 -6.63
CA ASP A 288 28.79 -1.40 -6.43
C ASP A 288 29.09 -0.86 -5.02
N GLU A 289 30.06 0.05 -4.93
CA GLU A 289 30.35 0.84 -3.75
C GLU A 289 29.07 1.57 -3.38
N ASP A 290 28.43 1.04 -2.34
CA ASP A 290 27.48 1.76 -1.53
C ASP A 290 28.18 3.08 -1.15
N ASP A 291 27.50 4.22 -1.33
CA ASP A 291 27.94 5.51 -0.80
C ASP A 291 27.73 5.49 0.74
N THR A 292 28.30 4.48 1.38
CA THR A 292 28.18 4.18 2.80
C THR A 292 29.28 4.90 3.54
N SER A 293 28.87 5.99 4.18
CA SER A 293 29.38 6.38 5.49
C SER A 293 29.51 5.12 6.39
N PRO A 294 30.60 4.98 7.17
CA PRO A 294 31.08 3.69 7.65
C PRO A 294 30.10 2.90 8.52
N GLU A 295 30.18 1.59 8.30
CA GLU A 295 29.41 0.49 8.86
C GLU A 295 29.33 0.51 10.40
N GLN A 296 28.12 0.70 10.93
CA GLN A 296 27.78 0.36 12.32
C GLN A 296 27.63 -1.17 12.44
N PRO A 297 27.99 -1.79 13.59
CA PRO A 297 27.90 -3.24 13.76
C PRO A 297 26.47 -3.75 13.58
N ALA A 298 26.36 -5.01 13.14
CA ALA A 298 25.10 -5.71 12.85
C ALA A 298 23.98 -5.39 13.86
N PRO A 299 22.78 -4.97 13.41
CA PRO A 299 21.66 -4.69 14.30
C PRO A 299 21.25 -5.96 15.06
N PRO A 300 20.79 -5.83 16.32
CA PRO A 300 20.09 -6.91 17.01
C PRO A 300 18.87 -7.36 16.20
N ALA A 301 18.40 -8.60 16.41
CA ALA A 301 17.21 -9.15 15.75
C ALA A 301 16.06 -8.13 15.83
N ALA A 302 15.49 -7.78 14.67
CA ALA A 302 14.44 -6.78 14.59
C ALA A 302 13.22 -7.24 15.42
N PRO A 303 12.54 -6.31 16.12
CA PRO A 303 11.35 -6.62 16.87
C PRO A 303 10.27 -7.22 15.95
N THR A 304 9.48 -8.13 16.51
CA THR A 304 8.40 -8.82 15.77
C THR A 304 7.02 -8.45 16.32
N LYS A 305 6.97 -7.87 17.52
CA LYS A 305 5.76 -7.48 18.21
C LYS A 305 5.83 -6.02 18.60
N ALA A 306 4.66 -5.43 18.76
CA ALA A 306 4.51 -4.06 19.21
C ALA A 306 3.31 -3.89 20.14
N LEU A 307 3.43 -2.89 21.01
CA LEU A 307 2.34 -2.32 21.77
C LEU A 307 2.21 -0.87 21.33
N ASN A 308 1.10 -0.56 20.65
CA ASN A 308 0.74 0.80 20.27
C ASN A 308 -0.19 1.39 21.32
N ILE A 309 0.10 2.61 21.75
CA ILE A 309 -0.77 3.37 22.65
C ILE A 309 -1.25 4.62 21.93
N ILE A 310 -2.57 4.73 21.79
CA ILE A 310 -3.26 5.80 21.08
C ILE A 310 -3.96 6.70 22.10
N LEU A 311 -3.88 8.02 21.92
CA LEU A 311 -4.77 8.97 22.57
C LEU A 311 -5.98 9.18 21.67
N GLU A 312 -7.14 8.76 22.15
CA GLU A 312 -8.44 9.01 21.52
C GLU A 312 -9.05 10.27 22.14
N ASN A 313 -9.59 11.16 21.30
CA ASN A 313 -10.63 12.10 21.70
C ASN A 313 -11.91 11.74 20.94
N LYS A 314 -12.98 11.49 21.71
CA LYS A 314 -14.31 11.23 21.18
C LYS A 314 -15.24 12.37 21.61
N ARG A 315 -15.77 13.09 20.64
CA ARG A 315 -16.68 14.23 20.84
C ARG A 315 -18.02 14.01 20.14
N HIS A 316 -19.11 14.33 20.83
CA HIS A 316 -20.45 14.37 20.28
C HIS A 316 -21.19 15.64 20.69
N GLY A 317 -22.07 16.12 19.81
CA GLY A 317 -22.92 17.28 20.07
C GLY A 317 -22.19 18.63 20.05
N VAL A 318 -22.93 19.69 20.40
CA VAL A 318 -22.42 21.06 20.52
C VAL A 318 -22.24 21.39 22.01
N PRO A 319 -21.19 22.13 22.42
CA PRO A 319 -21.01 22.52 23.81
C PRO A 319 -22.27 23.15 24.41
N ASN A 320 -22.67 22.67 25.60
CA ASN A 320 -23.90 23.02 26.35
C ASN A 320 -25.19 22.30 25.94
N ASP A 321 -25.16 21.42 24.94
CA ASP A 321 -26.28 20.50 24.69
C ASP A 321 -26.32 19.36 25.72
N LYS A 322 -27.52 18.78 25.92
CA LYS A 322 -27.73 17.71 26.91
C LYS A 322 -27.02 16.40 26.57
N ASP A 323 -26.74 16.17 25.30
CA ASP A 323 -26.04 15.01 24.75
C ASP A 323 -24.55 15.28 24.49
N PHE A 324 -24.06 16.49 24.81
CA PHE A 324 -22.65 16.82 24.61
C PHE A 324 -21.74 15.97 25.51
N TYR A 325 -20.76 15.34 24.89
CA TYR A 325 -19.63 14.74 25.59
C TYR A 325 -18.33 14.95 24.82
N ASP A 326 -17.23 15.06 25.55
CA ASP A 326 -15.87 15.18 25.05
C ASP A 326 -14.99 14.35 25.98
N THR A 327 -14.73 13.11 25.58
CA THR A 327 -14.02 12.11 26.40
C THR A 327 -12.68 11.78 25.76
N MET A 328 -11.65 11.65 26.60
CA MET A 328 -10.34 11.22 26.15
C MET A 328 -9.92 9.91 26.80
N ASN A 329 -9.38 9.01 25.98
CA ASN A 329 -8.99 7.67 26.40
C ASN A 329 -7.58 7.34 25.91
N TRP A 330 -6.82 6.64 26.74
CA TRP A 330 -5.67 5.87 26.31
C TRP A 330 -6.13 4.51 25.83
N LEU A 331 -5.81 4.17 24.59
CA LEU A 331 -6.17 2.92 23.95
C LEU A 331 -4.90 2.10 23.70
N PHE A 332 -4.87 0.85 24.17
CA PHE A 332 -3.70 -0.01 24.07
C PHE A 332 -3.97 -1.15 23.09
N TYR A 333 -3.09 -1.32 22.10
CA TYR A 333 -3.20 -2.34 21.06
C TYR A 333 -1.94 -3.18 21.03
N SER A 334 -2.09 -4.48 21.25
CA SER A 334 -1.03 -5.45 21.00
C SER A 334 -1.12 -5.91 19.55
N THR A 335 -0.07 -5.64 18.78
CA THR A 335 -0.04 -5.85 17.33
C THR A 335 1.29 -6.40 16.87
N ASP A 336 1.34 -6.98 15.69
CA ASP A 336 2.63 -7.35 15.10
C ASP A 336 3.43 -6.07 14.80
N TYR A 337 4.76 -6.18 14.84
CA TYR A 337 5.65 -5.05 14.57
C TYR A 337 5.31 -4.38 13.22
N GLY A 338 5.28 -3.04 13.21
CA GLY A 338 4.92 -2.24 12.02
C GLY A 338 3.42 -2.14 11.73
N THR A 339 2.55 -2.73 12.56
CA THR A 339 1.08 -2.61 12.39
C THR A 339 0.60 -1.32 13.04
N ALA A 340 -0.09 -0.44 12.28
CA ALA A 340 -0.73 0.76 12.83
C ALA A 340 -2.04 0.41 13.56
N SER A 341 -2.46 1.25 14.53
CA SER A 341 -3.67 1.01 15.32
C SER A 341 -4.66 2.18 15.32
N GLN A 342 -4.33 3.29 14.66
CA GLN A 342 -5.25 4.41 14.46
C GLN A 342 -6.44 3.95 13.62
N CYS A 343 -7.65 4.31 14.04
CA CYS A 343 -8.91 3.94 13.40
C CYS A 343 -9.14 2.43 13.20
N ALA A 344 -8.34 1.58 13.84
CA ALA A 344 -8.41 0.14 13.66
C ALA A 344 -9.54 -0.47 14.51
N LEU A 345 -10.35 -1.34 13.89
CA LEU A 345 -11.32 -2.20 14.59
C LEU A 345 -10.69 -3.54 14.99
N ASN A 346 -9.57 -3.90 14.38
CA ASN A 346 -8.80 -5.13 14.63
C ASN A 346 -7.29 -4.83 14.61
N PRO A 347 -6.48 -5.42 15.51
CA PRO A 347 -6.90 -6.34 16.58
C PRO A 347 -7.75 -5.63 17.65
N ALA A 348 -8.46 -6.41 18.44
CA ALA A 348 -9.24 -5.88 19.55
C ALA A 348 -8.33 -5.15 20.55
N LEU A 349 -8.88 -4.12 21.19
CA LEU A 349 -8.21 -3.39 22.26
C LEU A 349 -7.69 -4.36 23.33
N ALA A 350 -6.39 -4.28 23.61
CA ALA A 350 -5.79 -5.04 24.69
C ALA A 350 -6.25 -4.51 26.05
N THR A 351 -6.33 -3.18 26.19
CA THR A 351 -6.96 -2.48 27.32
C THR A 351 -7.23 -1.02 26.94
N HIS A 352 -7.94 -0.29 27.79
CA HIS A 352 -8.09 1.16 27.70
C HIS A 352 -8.07 1.79 29.09
N ALA A 353 -7.78 3.08 29.17
CA ALA A 353 -7.85 3.85 30.41
C ALA A 353 -8.33 5.28 30.15
N ASP A 354 -9.19 5.77 31.03
CA ASP A 354 -9.66 7.14 30.97
C ASP A 354 -8.50 8.12 31.23
N VAL A 355 -8.46 9.21 30.47
CA VAL A 355 -7.50 10.29 30.67
C VAL A 355 -8.02 11.20 31.80
N SER A 356 -7.48 11.02 33.02
CA SER A 356 -7.82 11.88 34.16
C SER A 356 -7.08 13.21 34.08
N ILE A 357 -7.63 14.18 33.36
CA ILE A 357 -7.04 15.52 33.30
C ILE A 357 -8.13 16.58 33.25
N ASP A 358 -8.37 17.24 34.37
CA ASP A 358 -9.45 18.22 34.57
C ASP A 358 -9.36 19.50 33.71
N THR A 359 -8.40 19.67 32.79
CA THR A 359 -8.31 20.92 31.99
C THR A 359 -7.56 20.88 30.64
N LEU A 360 -7.05 19.74 30.16
CA LEU A 360 -6.17 19.75 28.97
C LEU A 360 -6.90 19.36 27.68
N SER A 361 -6.80 20.21 26.66
CA SER A 361 -7.18 19.86 25.28
C SER A 361 -6.25 18.80 24.71
N ILE A 362 -6.70 18.03 23.71
CA ILE A 362 -5.86 17.04 23.00
C ILE A 362 -4.57 17.67 22.44
N ASN A 363 -4.58 18.97 22.15
CA ASN A 363 -3.41 19.72 21.72
C ASN A 363 -2.35 19.90 22.81
N ALA A 364 -2.74 19.95 24.09
CA ALA A 364 -1.81 20.09 25.20
C ALA A 364 -1.20 18.74 25.64
N LEU A 365 -1.84 17.63 25.29
CA LEU A 365 -1.41 16.28 25.69
C LEU A 365 -0.37 15.67 24.74
N ARG A 366 -0.32 16.12 23.49
CA ARG A 366 0.52 15.49 22.46
C ARG A 366 2.03 15.69 22.61
N ASP A 367 2.45 16.73 23.32
CA ASP A 367 3.85 17.14 23.29
C ASP A 367 4.70 16.29 24.25
N ASP A 368 4.34 16.31 25.53
CA ASP A 368 5.12 15.67 26.61
C ASP A 368 4.27 14.85 27.60
N HIS A 369 2.97 14.62 27.33
CA HIS A 369 2.11 13.82 28.20
C HIS A 369 1.94 12.39 27.66
N PHE A 370 2.40 11.44 28.44
CA PHE A 370 2.28 10.01 28.19
C PHE A 370 1.39 9.36 29.25
N PRO A 371 0.81 8.16 29.01
CA PRO A 371 -0.08 7.52 29.97
C PRO A 371 0.65 7.18 31.27
N GLY A 372 0.49 8.00 32.31
CA GLY A 372 1.07 7.75 33.63
C GLY A 372 0.30 6.67 34.39
N GLY A 373 1.01 5.71 34.97
CA GLY A 373 0.44 4.63 35.76
C GLY A 373 1.02 3.25 35.44
N THR A 374 0.34 2.23 35.96
CA THR A 374 0.58 0.82 35.61
C THR A 374 -0.70 0.24 35.04
N PHE A 375 -0.62 -0.30 33.83
CA PHE A 375 -1.75 -0.79 33.07
C PHE A 375 -1.49 -2.24 32.69
N ASP A 376 -2.41 -3.13 33.07
CA ASP A 376 -2.36 -4.53 32.65
C ASP A 376 -2.79 -4.61 31.17
N VAL A 377 -1.89 -5.14 30.33
CA VAL A 377 -2.06 -5.22 28.88
C VAL A 377 -1.93 -6.68 28.46
N LYS A 378 -2.95 -7.20 27.78
CA LYS A 378 -2.88 -8.50 27.12
C LYS A 378 -2.11 -8.38 25.81
N THR A 379 -0.95 -9.01 25.74
CA THR A 379 -0.07 -8.98 24.56
C THR A 379 -0.02 -10.35 23.87
N GLN A 380 0.68 -10.43 22.74
CA GLN A 380 0.95 -11.72 22.10
C GLN A 380 1.83 -12.65 22.96
N ASP A 381 2.54 -12.13 23.96
CA ASP A 381 3.32 -12.90 24.93
C ASP A 381 2.55 -13.21 26.22
N GLY A 382 1.25 -12.88 26.27
CA GLY A 382 0.39 -13.06 27.43
C GLY A 382 0.23 -11.79 28.24
N ASP A 383 0.04 -11.94 29.55
CA ASP A 383 -0.25 -10.81 30.44
C ASP A 383 1.02 -10.02 30.74
N CYS A 384 1.05 -8.76 30.29
CA CYS A 384 2.15 -7.82 30.52
C CYS A 384 1.65 -6.54 31.21
N GLN A 385 2.56 -5.67 31.60
CA GLN A 385 2.25 -4.39 32.25
C GLN A 385 2.97 -3.24 31.57
N TYR A 386 2.23 -2.29 31.04
CA TYR A 386 2.81 -1.00 30.66
C TYR A 386 2.96 -0.13 31.91
N LYS A 387 4.15 0.44 32.11
CA LYS A 387 4.50 1.24 33.29
C LYS A 387 5.14 2.55 32.86
N ASN A 388 4.64 3.65 33.38
CA ASN A 388 5.17 4.98 33.15
C ASN A 388 4.88 5.88 34.36
N ASP A 389 5.80 6.79 34.67
CA ASP A 389 5.59 7.81 35.71
C ASP A 389 4.74 8.99 35.24
N GLY A 390 4.46 9.07 33.93
CA GLY A 390 3.64 10.12 33.31
C GLY A 390 4.40 11.42 33.04
N THR A 391 5.74 11.43 33.17
CA THR A 391 6.56 12.64 33.06
C THR A 391 7.62 12.53 31.97
N GLY A 392 7.35 13.13 30.80
CA GLY A 392 8.35 13.41 29.76
C GLY A 392 9.03 12.18 29.13
N ASN A 393 8.67 10.97 29.52
CA ASN A 393 9.19 9.73 28.96
C ASN A 393 8.05 8.78 28.54
N PRO A 394 8.25 7.93 27.50
CA PRO A 394 7.18 7.10 26.94
C PRO A 394 6.91 5.81 27.74
N GLY A 395 7.59 5.57 28.86
CA GLY A 395 7.42 4.37 29.69
C GLY A 395 8.08 3.11 29.13
N ALA A 396 7.71 1.97 29.72
CA ALA A 396 8.21 0.64 29.35
C ALA A 396 7.12 -0.43 29.52
N LEU A 397 7.16 -1.46 28.67
CA LEU A 397 6.32 -2.65 28.77
C LEU A 397 7.08 -3.77 29.51
N TRP A 398 6.44 -4.41 30.47
CA TRP A 398 7.02 -5.47 31.29
C TRP A 398 6.24 -6.76 31.13
N CYS A 399 6.88 -7.78 30.57
CA CYS A 399 6.32 -9.13 30.42
C CYS A 399 7.09 -10.07 31.36
N GLY A 400 6.56 -10.26 32.58
CA GLY A 400 7.32 -10.90 33.66
C GLY A 400 8.52 -10.04 34.10
N ASP A 401 9.72 -10.64 34.13
CA ASP A 401 10.96 -9.93 34.49
C ASP A 401 11.61 -9.21 33.29
N GLN A 402 11.07 -9.38 32.09
CA GLN A 402 11.61 -8.78 30.87
C GLN A 402 10.97 -7.40 30.62
N GLY A 403 11.81 -6.37 30.60
CA GLY A 403 11.42 -4.99 30.29
C GLY A 403 11.76 -4.60 28.86
N HIS A 404 10.78 -4.03 28.15
CA HIS A 404 10.89 -3.49 26.80
C HIS A 404 10.68 -1.98 26.85
N SER A 405 11.70 -1.22 26.44
CA SER A 405 11.61 0.25 26.44
C SER A 405 10.63 0.72 25.37
N CYS A 406 9.81 1.72 25.69
CA CYS A 406 8.93 2.34 24.72
C CYS A 406 9.54 3.65 24.21
N SER A 407 9.15 4.03 22.99
CA SER A 407 9.51 5.29 22.38
C SER A 407 8.26 6.12 22.10
N ALA A 408 8.44 7.44 22.03
CA ALA A 408 7.37 8.33 21.63
C ALA A 408 7.13 8.15 20.14
N HIS A 409 5.88 7.96 19.74
CA HIS A 409 5.56 7.75 18.33
C HIS A 409 5.91 9.01 17.51
N PRO A 410 6.52 8.90 16.32
CA PRO A 410 6.93 10.05 15.51
C PRO A 410 5.74 10.95 15.16
N ASP A 411 4.59 10.33 14.90
CA ASP A 411 3.35 11.01 14.52
C ASP A 411 2.50 11.49 15.70
N ARG A 412 3.03 11.53 16.93
CA ARG A 412 2.26 11.98 18.11
C ARG A 412 1.69 13.39 17.97
N ARG A 413 2.27 14.18 17.06
CA ARG A 413 1.82 15.55 16.75
C ARG A 413 0.80 15.64 15.62
N THR A 414 0.39 14.54 15.01
CA THR A 414 -0.65 14.53 13.96
C THR A 414 -1.92 13.84 14.46
N PHE A 415 -3.05 14.16 13.83
CA PHE A 415 -4.34 13.52 14.14
C PHE A 415 -4.90 12.81 12.93
N THR A 416 -5.47 11.65 13.18
CA THR A 416 -6.31 10.94 12.23
C THR A 416 -7.76 11.04 12.66
N TYR A 417 -8.64 11.41 11.73
CA TYR A 417 -10.09 11.44 11.96
C TYR A 417 -10.71 10.10 11.61
N CYS A 418 -11.24 9.40 12.60
CA CYS A 418 -11.78 8.05 12.42
C CYS A 418 -13.30 8.09 12.20
N ARG A 419 -13.71 8.49 11.00
CA ARG A 419 -15.14 8.67 10.65
C ARG A 419 -15.95 7.37 10.65
N ASP A 420 -15.28 6.24 10.48
CA ASP A 420 -15.93 4.93 10.34
C ASP A 420 -16.10 4.18 11.67
N LEU A 421 -15.49 4.66 12.76
CA LEU A 421 -15.59 4.02 14.09
C LEU A 421 -16.92 4.31 14.78
N ASP A 422 -17.44 5.52 14.67
CA ASP A 422 -18.74 5.92 15.19
C ASP A 422 -19.31 7.07 14.36
N LYS A 423 -20.37 6.77 13.59
CA LYS A 423 -21.00 7.78 12.72
C LYS A 423 -21.71 8.90 13.49
N SER A 424 -21.95 8.72 14.78
CA SER A 424 -22.58 9.71 15.63
C SER A 424 -21.58 10.65 16.29
N ALA A 425 -20.30 10.30 16.35
CA ALA A 425 -19.27 11.06 17.07
C ALA A 425 -18.10 11.46 16.17
N GLN A 426 -17.47 12.58 16.48
CA GLN A 426 -16.17 12.93 15.94
C GLN A 426 -15.09 12.24 16.76
N ILE A 427 -14.36 11.31 16.14
CA ILE A 427 -13.26 10.58 16.76
C ILE A 427 -11.93 11.05 16.16
N GLN A 428 -11.00 11.46 17.03
CA GLN A 428 -9.63 11.83 16.69
C GLN A 428 -8.66 10.89 17.39
N HIS A 429 -7.73 10.30 16.64
CA HIS A 429 -6.66 9.48 17.20
C HIS A 429 -5.31 10.15 16.97
N ALA A 430 -4.47 10.17 18.02
CA ALA A 430 -3.03 10.42 17.93
C ALA A 430 -2.28 9.17 18.40
N ALA A 431 -1.33 8.67 17.62
CA ALA A 431 -0.44 7.61 18.10
C ALA A 431 0.62 8.23 19.00
N MET A 432 0.70 7.78 20.25
CA MET A 432 1.47 8.48 21.29
C MET A 432 2.72 7.72 21.71
N VAL A 433 2.61 6.40 21.88
CA VAL A 433 3.71 5.55 22.35
C VAL A 433 3.74 4.26 21.53
N VAL A 434 4.95 3.77 21.25
CA VAL A 434 5.19 2.43 20.71
C VAL A 434 6.24 1.71 21.55
N CYS A 435 5.96 0.47 21.94
CA CYS A 435 6.93 -0.43 22.57
C CYS A 435 7.15 -1.61 21.60
N GLU A 436 8.37 -1.89 21.19
CA GLU A 436 8.67 -2.89 20.16
C GLU A 436 9.63 -3.95 20.71
N TRP A 437 9.34 -5.23 20.48
CA TRP A 437 10.16 -6.33 21.01
C TRP A 437 10.17 -7.63 20.21
#